data_AF-A0A7X5QZ48-F1
#
_entry.id   AF-A0A7X5QZ48-F1
#
_cell.length_a   1.000
_cell.length_b   1.000
_cell.length_c   1.000
_cell.angle_alpha   90.00
_cell.angle_beta   90.00
_cell.angle_gamma   90.00
#
_symmetry.space_group_name_H-M   'P 1'
#
loop_
_entity.id
_entity.type
_entity.pdbx_description
1 polymer ?
#
loop_
_entity_poly.entity_id
_entity_poly.type
_entity_poly.pdbx_seq_one_letter_code
_entity_poly.pdbx_strand_id
1 'polypeptide(L)'
;MSSTAVAVKGLPVSSDVGQWSSQETAFAQAIGLVKTNGQGKLIPAPRETIEAFLHQCRRTGLDPVARQIYCIERGGKYGIQVSIDGARLVAERTGQYEGQTPAEWTADGITWVAVWLSDQAPAAGRVGVYRAGFRDPVYGVARFSSYSTGQNLWRKMPEVMIAKCAEMLALRKAFPQDLSGLYSSEEMEQAGGRTAAAPRAEASPHLLPAEASAPAAEAVQVFSQDWVKRAALCRDYEELRPVFAEAQAAGELGIPVDASGKTLNVYLRELKASLPEKAEPVAAESNAPAVDDTGWAVPGGDAAAPVTDWPTTKVPGEAVEGKANAATGEVEYDESEII
;
A
#
# COMPACT_ATOMS: atom_id res chain seq x y z
N MET A 1 -31.21 4.57 -31.05
CA MET A 1 -32.35 4.19 -30.20
C MET A 1 -32.08 4.75 -28.82
N SER A 2 -32.97 5.57 -28.27
CA SER A 2 -32.77 6.21 -26.96
C SER A 2 -32.73 5.14 -25.88
N SER A 3 -31.56 4.90 -25.29
CA SER A 3 -31.42 4.03 -24.12
C SER A 3 -32.07 4.74 -22.94
N THR A 4 -33.32 4.38 -22.64
CA THR A 4 -33.97 4.76 -21.39
C THR A 4 -33.14 4.16 -20.25
N ALA A 5 -32.32 4.98 -19.60
CA ALA A 5 -31.59 4.57 -18.41
C ALA A 5 -32.63 4.04 -17.41
N VAL A 6 -32.61 2.73 -17.16
CA VAL A 6 -33.42 2.12 -16.12
C VAL A 6 -32.89 2.69 -14.81
N ALA A 7 -33.55 3.73 -14.30
CA ALA A 7 -33.25 4.25 -12.99
C ALA A 7 -33.43 3.10 -12.00
N VAL A 8 -32.34 2.73 -11.31
CA VAL A 8 -32.37 1.68 -10.28
C VAL A 8 -33.36 2.14 -9.20
N LYS A 9 -34.53 1.49 -9.18
CA LYS A 9 -35.63 1.87 -8.33
C LYS A 9 -35.24 1.60 -6.87
N GLY A 10 -35.11 2.67 -6.06
CA GLY A 10 -34.80 2.57 -4.64
C GLY A 10 -33.40 3.07 -4.22
N LEU A 11 -32.55 3.49 -5.17
CA LEU A 11 -31.34 4.23 -4.80
C LEU A 11 -31.68 5.61 -4.24
N PRO A 12 -30.89 6.10 -3.25
CA PRO A 12 -31.06 7.46 -2.76
C PRO A 12 -30.98 8.48 -3.90
N VAL A 13 -31.95 9.38 -3.95
CA VAL A 13 -31.99 10.43 -4.98
C VAL A 13 -31.07 11.59 -4.62
N SER A 14 -30.91 11.85 -3.32
CA SER A 14 -30.09 12.92 -2.75
C SER A 14 -28.81 12.36 -2.11
N SER A 15 -27.73 13.15 -2.14
CA SER A 15 -26.53 12.86 -1.35
C SER A 15 -26.71 13.22 0.13
N ASP A 16 -27.77 13.97 0.46
CA ASP A 16 -28.09 14.37 1.82
C ASP A 16 -28.83 13.24 2.55
N VAL A 17 -28.14 12.61 3.50
CA VAL A 17 -28.65 11.48 4.29
C VAL A 17 -29.87 11.89 5.13
N GLY A 18 -30.00 13.17 5.50
CA GLY A 18 -31.16 13.66 6.24
C GLY A 18 -32.46 13.63 5.44
N GLN A 19 -32.37 13.47 4.12
CA GLN A 19 -33.53 13.43 3.21
C GLN A 19 -33.94 12.00 2.83
N TRP A 20 -33.21 10.99 3.30
CA TRP A 20 -33.46 9.60 2.92
C TRP A 20 -34.65 9.02 3.68
N SER A 21 -35.51 8.33 2.94
CA SER A 21 -36.52 7.44 3.50
C SER A 21 -35.88 6.23 4.21
N SER A 22 -36.66 5.54 5.05
CA SER A 22 -36.22 4.28 5.66
C SER A 22 -35.83 3.22 4.62
N GLN A 23 -36.51 3.22 3.47
CA GLN A 23 -36.20 2.33 2.35
C GLN A 23 -34.86 2.70 1.72
N GLU A 24 -34.62 3.97 1.40
CA GLU A 24 -33.34 4.42 0.84
C GLU A 24 -32.17 4.18 1.80
N THR A 25 -32.40 4.33 3.11
CA THR A 25 -31.39 4.04 4.13
C THR A 25 -31.04 2.56 4.18
N ALA A 26 -32.04 1.67 4.09
CA ALA A 26 -31.81 0.23 4.01
C ALA A 26 -31.06 -0.16 2.73
N PHE A 27 -31.40 0.45 1.60
CA PHE A 27 -30.66 0.26 0.35
C PHE A 27 -29.22 0.76 0.45
N ALA A 28 -29.00 1.95 1.02
CA ALA A 28 -27.67 2.52 1.20
C ALA A 28 -26.78 1.64 2.09
N GLN A 29 -27.35 1.00 3.11
CA GLN A 29 -26.65 -0.02 3.91
C GLN A 29 -26.29 -1.24 3.05
N ALA A 30 -27.24 -1.77 2.30
CA ALA A 30 -27.03 -2.96 1.47
C ALA A 30 -25.94 -2.78 0.41
N ILE A 31 -25.76 -1.56 -0.11
CA ILE A 31 -24.77 -1.24 -1.15
C ILE A 31 -23.46 -0.64 -0.61
N GLY A 32 -23.30 -0.59 0.72
CA GLY A 32 -22.05 -0.17 1.36
C GLY A 32 -21.84 1.35 1.52
N LEU A 33 -22.87 2.17 1.28
CA LEU A 33 -22.84 3.61 1.55
C LEU A 33 -23.10 3.94 3.02
N VAL A 34 -23.62 3.01 3.80
CA VAL A 34 -23.82 3.16 5.25
C VAL A 34 -23.26 1.93 5.95
N LYS A 35 -22.43 2.17 6.95
CA LYS A 35 -21.85 1.12 7.80
C LYS A 35 -22.47 1.13 9.18
N THR A 36 -22.40 0.01 9.86
CA THR A 36 -22.77 -0.10 11.27
C THR A 36 -21.50 -0.19 12.11
N ASN A 37 -21.34 0.68 13.11
CA ASN A 37 -20.23 0.58 14.04
C ASN A 37 -20.43 -0.57 15.05
N GLY A 38 -19.41 -0.84 15.89
CA GLY A 38 -19.49 -1.89 16.91
C GLY A 38 -20.59 -1.71 17.97
N GLN A 39 -21.24 -0.55 18.03
CA GLN A 39 -22.36 -0.22 18.93
C GLN A 39 -23.72 -0.23 18.22
N GLY A 40 -23.79 -0.66 16.95
CA GLY A 40 -25.04 -0.68 16.20
C GLY A 40 -25.44 0.66 15.57
N LYS A 41 -24.62 1.72 15.71
CA LYS A 41 -24.90 3.03 15.12
C LYS A 41 -24.54 3.05 13.64
N LEU A 42 -25.44 3.59 12.83
CA LEU A 42 -25.24 3.82 11.40
C LEU A 42 -24.31 5.00 11.15
N ILE A 43 -23.30 4.79 10.32
CA ILE A 43 -22.32 5.77 9.86
C ILE A 43 -22.41 5.82 8.34
N PRO A 44 -23.00 6.88 7.76
CA PRO A 44 -23.01 7.06 6.32
C PRO A 44 -21.62 7.44 5.80
N ALA A 45 -21.37 7.13 4.53
CA ALA A 45 -20.24 7.66 3.79
C ALA A 45 -20.30 9.19 3.68
N PRO A 46 -19.17 9.87 3.46
CA PRO A 46 -19.16 11.31 3.25
C PRO A 46 -20.05 11.72 2.07
N ARG A 47 -20.67 12.91 2.16
CA ARG A 47 -21.66 13.39 1.18
C ARG A 47 -21.10 13.41 -0.23
N GLU A 48 -19.86 13.89 -0.39
CA GLU A 48 -19.13 13.94 -1.64
C GLU A 48 -18.88 12.54 -2.24
N THR A 49 -18.68 11.53 -1.38
CA THR A 49 -18.52 10.14 -1.83
C THR A 49 -19.84 9.59 -2.35
N ILE A 50 -20.93 9.84 -1.60
CA ILE A 50 -22.28 9.43 -2.00
C ILE A 50 -22.63 10.09 -3.33
N GLU A 51 -22.39 11.39 -3.48
CA GLU A 51 -22.67 12.14 -4.69
C GLU A 51 -21.87 11.61 -5.89
N ALA A 52 -20.56 11.38 -5.72
CA ALA A 52 -19.71 10.80 -6.76
C ALA A 52 -20.19 9.39 -7.17
N PHE A 53 -20.57 8.55 -6.20
CA PHE A 53 -21.08 7.21 -6.46
C PHE A 53 -22.41 7.22 -7.21
N LEU A 54 -23.37 8.03 -6.75
CA LEU A 54 -24.67 8.18 -7.41
C LEU A 54 -24.50 8.77 -8.83
N HIS A 55 -23.60 9.72 -9.01
CA HIS A 55 -23.26 10.24 -10.34
C HIS A 55 -22.74 9.12 -11.25
N GLN A 56 -21.83 8.28 -10.76
CA GLN A 56 -21.28 7.17 -11.54
C GLN A 56 -22.35 6.15 -11.92
N CYS A 57 -23.22 5.77 -10.98
CA CYS A 57 -24.36 4.88 -11.24
C CYS A 57 -25.28 5.45 -12.33
N ARG A 58 -25.59 6.76 -12.28
CA ARG A 58 -26.44 7.43 -13.29
C ARG A 58 -25.78 7.51 -14.65
N ARG A 59 -24.51 7.94 -14.70
CA ARG A 59 -23.75 8.09 -15.95
C ARG A 59 -23.59 6.77 -16.69
N THR A 60 -23.32 5.68 -15.95
CA THR A 60 -23.02 4.37 -16.52
C THR A 60 -24.25 3.46 -16.63
N GLY A 61 -25.33 3.79 -15.90
CA GLY A 61 -26.50 2.94 -15.75
C GLY A 61 -26.23 1.64 -15.02
N LEU A 62 -25.15 1.58 -14.21
CA LEU A 62 -24.79 0.38 -13.45
C LEU A 62 -25.60 0.29 -12.16
N ASP A 63 -25.99 -0.94 -11.84
CA ASP A 63 -26.82 -1.25 -10.69
C ASP A 63 -25.97 -1.82 -9.53
N PRO A 64 -25.85 -1.08 -8.41
CA PRO A 64 -25.11 -1.56 -7.25
C PRO A 64 -25.82 -2.69 -6.48
N VAL A 65 -27.14 -2.82 -6.59
CA VAL A 65 -27.90 -3.93 -6.02
C VAL A 65 -27.59 -5.22 -6.78
N ALA A 66 -27.49 -5.12 -8.11
CA ALA A 66 -27.06 -6.21 -8.98
C ALA A 66 -25.54 -6.46 -8.93
N ARG A 67 -24.81 -5.81 -8.01
CA ARG A 67 -23.36 -6.00 -7.80
C ARG A 67 -22.51 -5.65 -9.04
N GLN A 68 -22.99 -4.69 -9.83
CA GLN A 68 -22.28 -4.23 -11.03
C GLN A 68 -21.28 -3.11 -10.71
N ILE A 69 -21.52 -2.36 -9.64
CA ILE A 69 -20.67 -1.28 -9.12
C ILE A 69 -20.73 -1.25 -7.60
N TYR A 70 -19.62 -0.91 -6.95
CA TYR A 70 -19.48 -0.91 -5.50
C TYR A 70 -18.86 0.40 -5.02
N CYS A 71 -19.24 0.82 -3.82
CA CYS A 71 -18.53 1.83 -3.05
C CYS A 71 -17.92 1.15 -1.83
N ILE A 72 -16.60 0.96 -1.83
CA ILE A 72 -15.90 0.20 -0.79
C ILE A 72 -14.94 1.13 -0.07
N GLU A 73 -15.07 1.19 1.25
CA GLU A 73 -14.11 1.89 2.10
C GLU A 73 -12.99 0.94 2.55
N ARG A 74 -11.75 1.37 2.38
CA ARG A 74 -10.54 0.69 2.86
C ARG A 74 -9.66 1.70 3.59
N GLY A 75 -9.39 1.44 4.87
CA GLY A 75 -8.52 2.32 5.69
C GLY A 75 -9.00 3.77 5.77
N GLY A 76 -10.31 4.00 5.89
CA GLY A 76 -10.89 5.35 5.96
C GLY A 76 -11.08 6.05 4.61
N LYS A 77 -10.66 5.43 3.50
CA LYS A 77 -10.81 5.98 2.14
C LYS A 77 -11.85 5.20 1.35
N TYR A 78 -12.76 5.92 0.71
CA TYR A 78 -13.77 5.33 -0.16
C TYR A 78 -13.26 5.23 -1.60
N GLY A 79 -13.50 4.07 -2.23
CA GLY A 79 -13.21 3.82 -3.63
C GLY A 79 -14.45 3.30 -4.36
N ILE A 80 -14.71 3.87 -5.53
CA ILE A 80 -15.77 3.40 -6.43
C ILE A 80 -15.15 2.39 -7.39
N GLN A 81 -15.68 1.18 -7.38
CA GLN A 81 -15.13 0.04 -8.10
C GLN A 81 -16.20 -0.62 -8.96
N VAL A 82 -15.86 -0.96 -10.20
CA VAL A 82 -16.75 -1.70 -11.10
C VAL A 82 -16.46 -3.20 -11.02
N SER A 83 -17.51 -4.02 -11.10
CA SER A 83 -17.33 -5.46 -11.27
C SER A 83 -16.99 -5.80 -12.73
N ILE A 84 -16.44 -6.98 -12.98
CA ILE A 84 -16.20 -7.42 -14.36
C ILE A 84 -17.52 -7.52 -15.14
N ASP A 85 -18.60 -7.98 -14.49
CA ASP A 85 -19.93 -8.06 -15.10
C ASP A 85 -20.51 -6.67 -15.39
N GLY A 86 -20.24 -5.69 -14.52
CA GLY A 86 -20.57 -4.30 -14.78
C GLY A 86 -19.84 -3.76 -16.02
N ALA A 87 -18.54 -4.02 -16.14
CA ALA A 87 -17.76 -3.60 -17.30
C ALA A 87 -18.23 -4.26 -18.61
N ARG A 88 -18.56 -5.56 -18.58
CA ARG A 88 -19.18 -6.28 -19.70
C ARG A 88 -20.50 -5.65 -20.10
N LEU A 89 -21.37 -5.33 -19.13
CA LEU A 89 -22.66 -4.70 -19.41
C LEU A 89 -22.51 -3.30 -20.04
N VAL A 90 -21.54 -2.50 -19.56
CA VAL A 90 -21.24 -1.21 -20.20
C VAL A 90 -20.82 -1.43 -21.65
N ALA A 91 -19.90 -2.36 -21.91
CA ALA A 91 -19.44 -2.70 -23.25
C ALA A 91 -20.59 -3.17 -24.15
N GLU A 92 -21.42 -4.10 -23.68
CA GLU A 92 -22.59 -4.62 -24.40
C GLU A 92 -23.55 -3.50 -24.82
N ARG A 93 -23.83 -2.55 -23.92
CA ARG A 93 -24.74 -1.43 -24.18
C ARG A 93 -24.25 -0.48 -25.28
N THR A 94 -22.97 -0.49 -25.62
CA THR A 94 -22.46 0.29 -26.75
C THR A 94 -22.92 -0.27 -28.11
N GLY A 95 -23.35 -1.54 -28.14
CA GLY A 95 -23.63 -2.28 -29.38
C GLY A 95 -22.39 -2.60 -30.20
N GLN A 96 -21.18 -2.39 -29.64
CA GLN A 96 -19.91 -2.63 -30.32
C GLN A 96 -19.11 -3.78 -29.69
N TYR A 97 -19.59 -4.40 -28.62
CA TYR A 97 -18.94 -5.55 -28.01
C TYR A 97 -19.30 -6.83 -28.78
N GLU A 98 -18.29 -7.49 -29.33
CA GLU A 98 -18.46 -8.72 -30.13
C GLU A 98 -17.97 -9.97 -29.36
N GLY A 99 -17.85 -9.84 -28.04
CA GLY A 99 -17.35 -10.90 -27.16
C GLY A 99 -15.85 -10.80 -26.87
N GLN A 100 -15.28 -11.92 -26.43
CA GLN A 100 -13.90 -11.99 -25.98
C GLN A 100 -13.23 -13.30 -26.41
N THR A 101 -11.90 -13.31 -26.42
CA THR A 101 -11.12 -14.55 -26.53
C THR A 101 -11.28 -15.38 -25.27
N PRO A 102 -10.97 -16.69 -25.32
CA PRO A 102 -10.66 -17.44 -24.11
C PRO A 102 -9.56 -16.74 -23.31
N ALA A 103 -9.58 -16.92 -21.99
CA ALA A 103 -8.46 -16.55 -21.15
C ALA A 103 -7.30 -17.53 -21.40
N GLU A 104 -6.10 -16.99 -21.47
CA GLU A 104 -4.88 -17.79 -21.60
C GLU A 104 -3.89 -17.37 -20.52
N TRP A 105 -3.08 -18.32 -20.08
CA TRP A 105 -2.11 -18.14 -19.00
C TRP A 105 -0.72 -18.60 -19.41
N THR A 106 0.29 -18.07 -18.74
CA THR A 106 1.69 -18.40 -19.02
C THR A 106 2.51 -18.46 -17.74
N ALA A 107 3.48 -19.38 -17.70
CA ALA A 107 4.53 -19.44 -16.66
C ALA A 107 5.79 -18.65 -17.06
N ASP A 108 6.08 -18.59 -18.37
CA ASP A 108 7.38 -18.16 -18.92
C ASP A 108 7.26 -16.90 -19.79
N GLY A 109 6.04 -16.46 -20.12
CA GLY A 109 5.77 -15.37 -21.05
C GLY A 109 5.80 -15.78 -22.53
N ILE A 110 6.15 -17.02 -22.83
CA ILE A 110 6.34 -17.55 -24.19
C ILE A 110 5.18 -18.49 -24.53
N THR A 111 4.93 -19.47 -23.66
CA THR A 111 3.91 -20.49 -23.85
C THR A 111 2.61 -20.04 -23.19
N TRP A 112 1.55 -19.95 -24.00
CA TRP A 112 0.21 -19.57 -23.54
C TRP A 112 -0.72 -20.77 -23.63
N VAL A 113 -1.35 -21.11 -22.51
CA VAL A 113 -2.26 -22.26 -22.40
C VAL A 113 -3.68 -21.81 -22.08
N ALA A 114 -4.67 -22.48 -22.66
CA ALA A 114 -6.09 -22.20 -22.46
C ALA A 114 -6.67 -22.83 -21.18
N VAL A 115 -5.91 -23.70 -20.51
CA VAL A 115 -6.30 -24.30 -19.22
C VAL A 115 -5.07 -24.34 -18.32
N TRP A 116 -5.17 -23.74 -17.14
CA TRP A 116 -4.10 -23.75 -16.14
C TRP A 116 -4.32 -24.89 -15.14
N LEU A 117 -3.47 -25.92 -15.17
CA LEU A 117 -3.56 -27.10 -14.29
C LEU A 117 -2.43 -27.18 -13.26
N SER A 118 -1.53 -26.19 -13.25
CA SER A 118 -0.42 -26.14 -12.30
C SER A 118 -0.88 -25.62 -10.95
N ASP A 119 -0.37 -26.22 -9.86
CA ASP A 119 -0.57 -25.73 -8.49
C ASP A 119 0.13 -24.39 -8.22
N GLN A 120 1.14 -24.04 -9.02
CA GLN A 120 1.77 -22.73 -8.98
C GLN A 120 0.94 -21.69 -9.72
N ALA A 121 0.89 -20.48 -9.16
CA ALA A 121 0.21 -19.35 -9.80
C ALA A 121 0.83 -19.04 -11.18
N PRO A 122 0.02 -18.71 -12.20
CA PRO A 122 0.54 -18.28 -13.50
C PRO A 122 1.32 -16.98 -13.34
N ALA A 123 2.38 -16.80 -14.13
CA ALA A 123 3.17 -15.58 -14.14
C ALA A 123 2.37 -14.40 -14.74
N ALA A 124 1.54 -14.69 -15.74
CA ALA A 124 0.61 -13.74 -16.33
C ALA A 124 -0.61 -14.43 -16.95
N GLY A 125 -1.65 -13.65 -17.20
CA GLY A 125 -2.79 -14.05 -18.01
C GLY A 125 -3.14 -12.96 -19.01
N ARG A 126 -3.81 -13.35 -20.09
CA ARG A 126 -4.28 -12.46 -21.13
C ARG A 126 -5.69 -12.81 -21.58
N VAL A 127 -6.43 -11.77 -21.93
CA VAL A 127 -7.76 -11.87 -22.55
C VAL A 127 -7.85 -10.79 -23.62
N GLY A 128 -8.39 -11.13 -24.78
CA GLY A 128 -8.67 -10.21 -25.86
C GLY A 128 -10.15 -9.87 -25.91
N VAL A 129 -10.49 -8.61 -26.15
CA VAL A 129 -11.87 -8.15 -26.38
C VAL A 129 -12.07 -7.84 -27.85
N TYR A 130 -13.12 -8.39 -28.46
CA TYR A 130 -13.53 -8.05 -29.81
C TYR A 130 -14.44 -6.82 -29.77
N ARG A 131 -14.06 -5.81 -30.55
CA ARG A 131 -14.83 -4.58 -30.71
C ARG A 131 -15.09 -4.32 -32.18
N ALA A 132 -16.34 -4.01 -32.51
CA ALA A 132 -16.75 -3.68 -33.87
C ALA A 132 -15.83 -2.60 -34.48
N GLY A 133 -15.34 -2.88 -35.69
CA GLY A 133 -14.44 -1.99 -36.44
C GLY A 133 -12.96 -2.13 -36.09
N PHE A 134 -12.59 -2.98 -35.13
CA PHE A 134 -11.18 -3.31 -34.87
C PHE A 134 -10.78 -4.52 -35.71
N ARG A 135 -9.56 -4.50 -36.24
CA ARG A 135 -9.04 -5.62 -37.05
C ARG A 135 -8.76 -6.86 -36.22
N ASP A 136 -8.24 -6.66 -35.01
CA ASP A 136 -7.75 -7.69 -34.11
C ASP A 136 -8.29 -7.44 -32.69
N PRO A 137 -8.39 -8.47 -31.84
CA PRO A 137 -8.86 -8.28 -30.47
C PRO A 137 -7.90 -7.41 -29.66
N VAL A 138 -8.47 -6.57 -28.80
CA VAL A 138 -7.69 -5.72 -27.90
C VAL A 138 -7.30 -6.52 -26.67
N TYR A 139 -6.01 -6.87 -26.56
CA TYR A 139 -5.53 -7.66 -25.44
C TYR A 139 -5.23 -6.83 -24.18
N GLY A 140 -5.77 -7.29 -23.06
CA GLY A 140 -5.30 -6.98 -21.72
C GLY A 140 -4.39 -8.11 -21.23
N VAL A 141 -3.25 -7.74 -20.64
CA VAL A 141 -2.29 -8.69 -20.07
C VAL A 141 -2.03 -8.27 -18.63
N ALA A 142 -2.30 -9.17 -17.69
CA ALA A 142 -2.09 -8.94 -16.27
C ALA A 142 -0.99 -9.86 -15.75
N ARG A 143 0.06 -9.27 -15.15
CA ARG A 143 1.14 -10.01 -14.50
C ARG A 143 0.80 -10.29 -13.04
N PHE A 144 0.98 -11.52 -12.60
CA PHE A 144 0.66 -11.92 -11.23
C PHE A 144 1.42 -11.11 -10.19
N SER A 145 2.72 -10.90 -10.38
CA SER A 145 3.54 -10.10 -9.48
C SER A 145 3.12 -8.63 -9.37
N SER A 146 2.39 -8.09 -10.37
CA SER A 146 1.96 -6.69 -10.39
C SER A 146 0.59 -6.48 -9.78
N TYR A 147 -0.30 -7.47 -9.87
CA TYR A 147 -1.70 -7.35 -9.47
C TYR A 147 -2.04 -8.14 -8.20
N SER A 148 -1.28 -9.19 -7.88
CA SER A 148 -1.55 -10.01 -6.72
C SER A 148 -1.41 -9.18 -5.46
N THR A 149 -2.48 -9.18 -4.66
CA THR A 149 -2.50 -8.49 -3.37
C THR A 149 -2.12 -9.41 -2.23
N GLY A 150 -1.76 -10.66 -2.54
CA GLY A 150 -1.41 -11.69 -1.56
C GLY A 150 -2.56 -12.12 -0.65
N GLN A 151 -3.78 -11.62 -0.88
CA GLN A 151 -4.97 -11.95 -0.11
C GLN A 151 -5.48 -13.37 -0.41
N ASN A 152 -6.46 -13.83 0.38
CA ASN A 152 -6.98 -15.20 0.35
C ASN A 152 -7.43 -15.65 -1.07
N LEU A 153 -8.16 -14.81 -1.80
CA LEU A 153 -8.63 -15.16 -3.15
C LEU A 153 -7.47 -15.35 -4.14
N TRP A 154 -6.43 -14.53 -4.05
CA TRP A 154 -5.23 -14.63 -4.88
C TRP A 154 -4.40 -15.88 -4.60
N ARG A 155 -4.45 -16.40 -3.37
CA ARG A 155 -3.80 -17.68 -3.01
C ARG A 155 -4.63 -18.89 -3.39
N LYS A 156 -5.97 -18.76 -3.32
CA LYS A 156 -6.90 -19.88 -3.56
C LYS A 156 -7.19 -20.13 -5.04
N MET A 157 -7.32 -19.07 -5.84
CA MET A 157 -7.70 -19.14 -7.26
C MET A 157 -6.89 -18.11 -8.09
N PRO A 158 -5.55 -18.19 -8.10
CA PRO A 158 -4.67 -17.21 -8.74
C PRO A 158 -4.96 -17.01 -10.24
N GLU A 159 -5.26 -18.08 -10.95
CA GLU A 159 -5.55 -18.11 -12.38
C GLU A 159 -6.84 -17.35 -12.73
N VAL A 160 -7.91 -17.55 -11.96
CA VAL A 160 -9.18 -16.84 -12.14
C VAL A 160 -9.00 -15.34 -11.85
N MET A 161 -8.28 -15.01 -10.77
CA MET A 161 -8.04 -13.62 -10.40
C MET A 161 -7.24 -12.88 -11.48
N ILE A 162 -6.22 -13.53 -12.04
CA ILE A 162 -5.43 -12.94 -13.13
C ILE A 162 -6.23 -12.79 -14.42
N ALA A 163 -7.01 -13.81 -14.81
CA ALA A 163 -7.84 -13.73 -16.00
C ALA A 163 -8.83 -12.57 -15.90
N LYS A 164 -9.46 -12.39 -14.74
CA LYS A 164 -10.36 -11.26 -14.46
C LYS A 164 -9.66 -9.91 -14.61
N CYS A 165 -8.44 -9.78 -14.11
CA CYS A 165 -7.66 -8.54 -14.27
C CYS A 165 -7.32 -8.28 -15.75
N ALA A 166 -6.87 -9.30 -16.46
CA ALA A 166 -6.57 -9.20 -17.90
C ALA A 166 -7.80 -8.79 -18.71
N GLU A 167 -8.96 -9.37 -18.41
CA GLU A 167 -10.21 -9.02 -19.08
C GLU A 167 -10.63 -7.57 -18.80
N MET A 168 -10.55 -7.11 -17.54
CA MET A 168 -10.83 -5.72 -17.20
C MET A 168 -9.92 -4.77 -17.99
N LEU A 169 -8.62 -5.05 -18.06
CA LEU A 169 -7.68 -4.24 -18.83
C LEU A 169 -8.03 -4.22 -20.32
N ALA A 170 -8.45 -5.36 -20.89
CA ALA A 170 -8.89 -5.46 -22.28
C ALA A 170 -10.13 -4.59 -22.53
N LEU A 171 -11.15 -4.70 -21.66
CA LEU A 171 -12.37 -3.90 -21.74
C LEU A 171 -12.08 -2.40 -21.65
N ARG A 172 -11.24 -1.97 -20.69
CA ARG A 172 -10.87 -0.55 -20.54
C ARG A 172 -10.12 0.00 -21.76
N LYS A 173 -9.29 -0.81 -22.42
CA LYS A 173 -8.62 -0.42 -23.68
C LYS A 173 -9.59 -0.38 -24.86
N ALA A 174 -10.54 -1.31 -24.94
CA ALA A 174 -11.51 -1.39 -26.02
C ALA A 174 -12.58 -0.29 -25.93
N PHE A 175 -13.04 0.04 -24.73
CA PHE A 175 -14.11 1.00 -24.43
C PHE A 175 -13.65 2.13 -23.49
N PRO A 176 -12.62 2.91 -23.88
CA PRO A 176 -12.00 3.87 -22.97
C PRO A 176 -12.93 5.02 -22.58
N GLN A 177 -13.85 5.44 -23.46
CA GLN A 177 -14.81 6.51 -23.15
C GLN A 177 -15.88 6.05 -22.14
N ASP A 178 -16.38 4.83 -22.33
CA ASP A 178 -17.48 4.27 -21.53
C ASP A 178 -17.00 3.78 -20.16
N LEU A 179 -15.76 3.27 -20.08
CA LEU A 179 -15.12 2.80 -18.86
C LEU A 179 -14.13 3.81 -18.24
N SER A 180 -14.05 5.02 -18.77
CA SER A 180 -13.22 6.07 -18.17
C SER A 180 -13.67 6.37 -16.74
N GLY A 181 -12.72 6.50 -15.82
CA GLY A 181 -12.99 6.76 -14.41
C GLY A 181 -13.57 5.56 -13.62
N LEU A 182 -13.86 4.42 -14.26
CA LEU A 182 -14.23 3.18 -13.59
C LEU A 182 -12.99 2.32 -13.37
N TYR A 183 -12.64 2.06 -12.12
CA TYR A 183 -11.53 1.18 -11.74
C TYR A 183 -12.06 -0.14 -11.23
N SER A 184 -11.35 -1.25 -11.45
CA SER A 184 -11.66 -2.48 -10.73
C SER A 184 -11.09 -2.46 -9.31
N SER A 185 -11.58 -3.38 -8.48
CA SER A 185 -11.05 -3.59 -7.14
C SER A 185 -9.56 -3.84 -7.13
N GLU A 186 -9.07 -4.63 -8.08
CA GLU A 186 -7.68 -5.04 -8.17
C GLU A 186 -6.76 -3.87 -8.57
N GLU A 187 -7.19 -2.96 -9.46
CA GLU A 187 -6.44 -1.76 -9.84
C GLU A 187 -6.34 -0.74 -8.69
N MET A 188 -7.44 -0.53 -7.96
CA MET A 188 -7.43 0.38 -6.81
C MET A 188 -6.55 -0.15 -5.68
N GLU A 189 -6.52 -1.47 -5.49
CA GLU A 189 -5.68 -2.10 -4.49
C GLU A 189 -4.20 -2.06 -4.89
N GLN A 190 -3.88 -2.22 -6.17
CA GLN A 190 -2.52 -2.03 -6.70
C GLN A 190 -2.04 -0.57 -6.53
N ALA A 191 -2.91 0.41 -6.78
CA ALA A 191 -2.60 1.82 -6.56
C ALA A 191 -2.37 2.16 -5.07
N GLY A 192 -3.08 1.48 -4.16
CA GLY A 192 -2.89 1.62 -2.71
C GLY A 192 -1.76 0.76 -2.11
N GLY A 193 -1.31 -0.28 -2.83
CA GLY A 193 -0.41 -1.32 -2.34
C GLY A 193 1.06 -1.18 -2.73
N ARG A 194 1.45 -0.11 -3.44
CA ARG A 194 2.85 0.27 -3.63
C ARG A 194 3.21 1.32 -2.59
N THR A 195 4.11 0.97 -1.66
CA THR A 195 4.98 1.95 -1.01
C THR A 195 5.59 2.80 -2.13
N ALA A 196 5.15 4.05 -2.22
CA ALA A 196 5.49 4.94 -3.31
C ALA A 196 6.96 5.37 -3.19
N ALA A 197 7.87 4.61 -3.78
CA ALA A 197 9.09 5.18 -4.34
C ALA A 197 8.69 5.84 -5.67
N ALA A 198 8.56 7.16 -5.66
CA ALA A 198 8.25 7.93 -6.85
C ALA A 198 9.46 7.95 -7.80
N PRO A 199 9.31 7.57 -9.09
CA PRO A 199 10.28 7.97 -10.09
C PRO A 199 10.07 9.46 -10.41
N ARG A 200 11.13 10.23 -10.23
CA ARG A 200 11.25 11.63 -10.62
C ARG A 200 11.16 11.73 -12.14
N ALA A 201 10.07 12.29 -12.65
CA ALA A 201 9.96 12.66 -14.06
C ALA A 201 10.76 13.95 -14.31
N GLU A 202 11.79 13.87 -15.13
CA GLU A 202 12.47 15.03 -15.69
C GLU A 202 11.60 15.61 -16.82
N ALA A 203 11.15 16.85 -16.66
CA ALA A 203 10.50 17.60 -17.72
C ALA A 203 11.52 18.58 -18.32
N SER A 204 11.79 18.46 -19.63
CA SER A 204 12.42 19.53 -20.41
C SER A 204 11.34 20.50 -20.94
N PRO A 205 11.62 21.81 -20.97
CA PRO A 205 10.59 22.84 -21.11
C PRO A 205 10.37 23.21 -22.58
N HIS A 206 9.11 23.35 -22.99
CA HIS A 206 8.77 24.16 -24.16
C HIS A 206 8.04 25.42 -23.71
N LEU A 207 8.67 26.55 -24.01
CA LEU A 207 8.32 27.92 -23.68
C LEU A 207 7.06 28.39 -24.42
N LEU A 208 6.16 29.09 -23.72
CA LEU A 208 5.45 30.32 -24.15
C LEU A 208 5.00 31.14 -22.92
N PRO A 209 4.83 32.48 -23.05
CA PRO A 209 5.16 33.45 -22.00
C PRO A 209 4.02 33.77 -21.02
N ALA A 210 4.46 34.26 -19.88
CA ALA A 210 3.69 34.65 -18.71
C ALA A 210 2.70 35.81 -18.93
N GLU A 211 1.55 35.71 -18.28
CA GLU A 211 0.83 36.86 -17.75
C GLU A 211 0.53 36.64 -16.26
N ALA A 212 0.68 37.71 -15.50
CA ALA A 212 1.03 37.74 -14.09
C ALA A 212 -0.10 37.37 -13.11
N SER A 213 0.26 36.61 -12.07
CA SER A 213 -0.19 36.93 -10.71
C SER A 213 0.97 36.70 -9.73
N ALA A 214 1.29 37.74 -8.96
CA ALA A 214 2.38 37.80 -7.99
C ALA A 214 2.28 36.72 -6.89
N PRO A 215 3.41 36.36 -6.24
CA PRO A 215 3.51 35.18 -5.38
C PRO A 215 2.94 35.43 -3.97
N ALA A 216 2.15 34.49 -3.48
CA ALA A 216 1.91 34.33 -2.05
C ALA A 216 3.11 33.58 -1.46
N ALA A 217 3.76 34.20 -0.46
CA ALA A 217 4.91 33.69 0.25
C ALA A 217 4.69 32.28 0.82
N GLU A 218 5.66 31.39 0.61
CA GLU A 218 5.76 30.11 1.33
C GLU A 218 5.96 30.39 2.82
N ALA A 219 4.93 30.12 3.61
CA ALA A 219 5.04 30.08 5.06
C ALA A 219 5.83 28.83 5.44
N VAL A 220 7.07 29.01 5.91
CA VAL A 220 7.80 27.97 6.64
C VAL A 220 6.96 27.62 7.87
N GLN A 221 6.37 26.42 7.90
CA GLN A 221 5.69 25.94 9.09
C GLN A 221 6.73 25.64 10.17
N VAL A 222 6.80 26.52 11.17
CA VAL A 222 7.62 26.35 12.36
C VAL A 222 6.75 25.66 13.42
N PHE A 223 7.31 24.67 14.12
CA PHE A 223 6.62 24.01 15.23
C PHE A 223 6.19 25.05 16.29
N SER A 224 4.98 24.90 16.85
CA SER A 224 4.52 25.75 17.96
C SER A 224 5.37 25.59 19.23
N GLN A 225 6.07 24.45 19.35
CA GLN A 225 6.98 24.14 20.44
C GLN A 225 7.98 23.04 20.06
N ASP A 226 9.00 22.85 20.87
CA ASP A 226 10.07 21.88 20.60
C ASP A 226 9.66 20.45 21.00
N TRP A 227 8.87 19.81 20.12
CA TRP A 227 8.37 18.45 20.33
C TRP A 227 9.48 17.42 20.43
N VAL A 228 10.58 17.61 19.70
CA VAL A 228 11.73 16.70 19.69
C VAL A 228 12.39 16.69 21.07
N LYS A 229 12.64 17.87 21.67
CA LYS A 229 13.17 17.94 23.03
C LYS A 229 12.21 17.36 24.07
N ARG A 230 10.90 17.64 23.96
CA ARG A 230 9.90 17.09 24.90
C ARG A 230 9.85 15.57 24.84
N ALA A 231 9.82 15.00 23.64
CA ALA A 231 9.79 13.56 23.45
C ALA A 231 11.08 12.89 23.94
N ALA A 232 12.25 13.49 23.71
CA ALA A 232 13.54 12.95 24.17
C ALA A 232 13.68 12.85 25.70
N LEU A 233 12.83 13.56 26.46
CA LEU A 233 12.81 13.51 27.92
C LEU A 233 11.88 12.42 28.48
N CYS A 234 11.01 11.83 27.64
CA CYS A 234 10.08 10.77 28.05
C CYS A 234 10.83 9.48 28.35
N ARG A 235 10.54 8.89 29.51
CA ARG A 235 11.19 7.66 30.00
C ARG A 235 10.37 6.41 29.75
N ASP A 236 9.08 6.57 29.48
CA ASP A 236 8.17 5.50 29.14
C ASP A 236 7.07 5.94 28.18
N TYR A 237 6.24 4.98 27.78
CA TYR A 237 5.14 5.23 26.87
C TYR A 237 4.03 6.12 27.45
N GLU A 238 3.77 6.07 28.76
CA GLU A 238 2.76 6.93 29.40
C GLU A 238 3.16 8.40 29.37
N GLU A 239 4.45 8.71 29.50
CA GLU A 239 4.99 10.06 29.36
C GLU A 239 5.01 10.54 27.89
N LEU A 240 5.19 9.62 26.92
CA LEU A 240 5.21 9.95 25.49
C LEU A 240 3.79 10.14 24.90
N ARG A 241 2.80 9.43 25.45
CA ARG A 241 1.39 9.49 25.01
C ARG A 241 0.79 10.90 24.97
N PRO A 242 0.95 11.78 26.00
CA PRO A 242 0.45 13.15 25.93
C PRO A 242 1.19 13.99 24.88
N VAL A 243 2.50 13.78 24.68
CA VAL A 243 3.27 14.48 23.63
C VAL A 243 2.72 14.16 22.24
N PHE A 244 2.37 12.89 22.00
CA PHE A 244 1.75 12.46 20.75
C PHE A 244 0.36 13.09 20.55
N ALA A 245 -0.48 13.09 21.59
CA ALA A 245 -1.83 13.65 21.52
C ALA A 245 -1.83 15.17 21.31
N GLU A 246 -0.95 15.90 21.99
CA GLU A 246 -0.80 17.35 21.85
C GLU A 246 -0.25 17.71 20.45
N ALA A 247 0.76 16.97 19.94
CA ALA A 247 1.29 17.19 18.59
C ALA A 247 0.26 16.89 17.50
N GLN A 248 -0.61 15.90 17.74
CA GLN A 248 -1.75 15.59 16.86
C GLN A 248 -2.81 16.69 16.88
N ALA A 249 -3.14 17.20 18.07
CA ALA A 249 -4.10 18.29 18.22
C ALA A 249 -3.59 19.60 17.59
N ALA A 250 -2.28 19.84 17.63
CA ALA A 250 -1.64 20.97 16.94
C ALA A 250 -1.54 20.79 15.41
N GLY A 251 -1.79 19.58 14.89
CA GLY A 251 -1.65 19.28 13.46
C GLY A 251 -0.20 19.19 12.96
N GLU A 252 0.77 19.08 13.87
CA GLU A 252 2.20 19.24 13.59
C GLU A 252 2.93 17.91 13.32
N LEU A 253 2.22 16.78 13.41
CA LEU A 253 2.75 15.44 13.14
C LEU A 253 3.37 15.29 11.73
N GLY A 254 2.92 16.12 10.78
CA GLY A 254 3.41 16.12 9.40
C GLY A 254 4.65 16.99 9.16
N ILE A 255 5.08 17.79 10.13
CA ILE A 255 6.20 18.72 9.95
C ILE A 255 7.53 17.93 10.07
N PRO A 256 8.50 18.17 9.17
CA PRO A 256 9.81 17.53 9.23
C PRO A 256 10.60 17.98 10.46
N VAL A 257 11.19 17.04 11.19
CA VAL A 257 12.03 17.29 12.38
C VAL A 257 13.52 17.39 12.06
N ASP A 258 13.94 16.98 10.86
CA ASP A 258 15.34 17.03 10.43
C ASP A 258 15.46 17.29 8.90
N ALA A 259 16.69 17.54 8.45
CA ALA A 259 17.02 17.79 7.05
C ALA A 259 16.84 16.57 6.13
N SER A 260 16.62 15.37 6.69
CA SER A 260 16.32 14.15 5.91
C SER A 260 14.83 14.06 5.50
N GLY A 261 14.00 14.97 6.01
CA GLY A 261 12.55 14.98 5.76
C GLY A 261 11.77 14.04 6.66
N LYS A 262 12.39 13.50 7.72
CA LYS A 262 11.71 12.67 8.71
C LYS A 262 10.66 13.51 9.43
N THR A 263 9.39 13.08 9.43
CA THR A 263 8.33 13.83 10.10
C THR A 263 8.28 13.55 11.61
N LEU A 264 7.68 14.48 12.37
CA LEU A 264 7.48 14.33 13.81
C LEU A 264 6.74 13.02 14.15
N ASN A 265 5.76 12.60 13.34
CA ASN A 265 5.05 11.33 13.53
C ASN A 265 6.00 10.12 13.46
N VAL A 266 6.91 10.10 12.50
CA VAL A 266 7.88 9.00 12.35
C VAL A 266 8.83 8.98 13.54
N TYR A 267 9.34 10.14 13.94
CA TYR A 267 10.19 10.29 15.11
C TYR A 267 9.54 9.77 16.41
N LEU A 268 8.29 10.17 16.70
CA LEU A 268 7.59 9.74 17.92
C LEU A 268 7.27 8.23 17.92
N ARG A 269 7.00 7.63 16.75
CA ARG A 269 6.72 6.20 16.63
C ARG A 269 7.96 5.33 16.85
N GLU A 270 9.10 5.77 16.35
CA GLU A 270 10.38 5.09 16.63
C GLU A 270 10.74 5.18 18.11
N LEU A 271 10.55 6.36 18.71
CA LEU A 271 10.82 6.53 20.14
C LEU A 271 9.91 5.63 20.99
N LYS A 272 8.61 5.54 20.64
CA LYS A 272 7.68 4.59 21.25
C LYS A 272 8.20 3.15 21.19
N ALA A 273 8.76 2.72 20.05
CA ALA A 273 9.26 1.36 19.89
C ALA A 273 10.49 1.07 20.77
N SER A 274 11.22 2.11 21.19
CA SER A 274 12.41 2.00 22.04
C SER A 274 12.14 2.16 23.55
N LEU A 275 10.99 2.70 23.95
CA LEU A 275 10.66 2.95 25.36
C LEU A 275 9.85 1.80 25.98
N PRO A 276 10.08 1.48 27.27
CA PRO A 276 9.25 0.51 27.98
C PRO A 276 7.82 1.03 28.16
N GLU A 277 6.86 0.11 28.33
CA GLU A 277 5.43 0.47 28.49
C GLU A 277 5.15 1.24 29.78
N LYS A 278 5.96 1.03 30.83
CA LYS A 278 5.94 1.79 32.08
C LYS A 278 7.33 1.73 32.72
N ALA A 279 7.88 2.87 33.15
CA ALA A 279 9.16 2.89 33.86
C ALA A 279 9.00 2.32 35.28
N GLU A 280 9.93 1.46 35.71
CA GLU A 280 10.02 1.06 37.12
C GLU A 280 10.48 2.25 37.98
N PRO A 281 9.95 2.41 39.22
CA PRO A 281 10.33 3.52 40.08
C PRO A 281 11.81 3.40 40.44
N VAL A 282 12.61 4.38 40.03
CA VAL A 282 13.99 4.51 40.48
C VAL A 282 13.97 4.75 41.99
N ALA A 283 14.49 3.81 42.76
CA ALA A 283 14.69 3.98 44.19
C ALA A 283 15.55 5.24 44.40
N ALA A 284 15.01 6.21 45.15
CA ALA A 284 15.72 7.40 45.53
C ALA A 284 16.87 6.99 46.48
N GLU A 285 18.08 6.88 45.95
CA GLU A 285 19.29 6.87 46.78
C GLU A 285 19.50 8.28 47.34
N SER A 286 18.85 8.54 48.46
CA SER A 286 19.27 9.56 49.40
C SER A 286 20.42 8.99 50.24
N ASN A 287 21.67 9.36 49.92
CA ASN A 287 22.69 9.41 50.97
C ASN A 287 23.81 10.40 50.63
N ALA A 288 23.70 11.58 51.22
CA ALA A 288 24.85 12.35 51.72
C ALA A 288 24.52 12.61 53.21
N PRO A 289 25.46 12.43 54.16
CA PRO A 289 26.73 13.15 54.21
C PRO A 289 27.91 12.19 54.59
N ALA A 290 29.18 12.53 54.71
CA ALA A 290 29.94 13.77 54.82
C ALA A 290 31.37 13.51 54.29
N VAL A 291 32.06 14.59 53.92
CA VAL A 291 33.51 14.64 53.72
C VAL A 291 34.27 14.43 55.04
N ASP A 292 35.39 13.70 55.00
CA ASP A 292 36.61 14.12 55.70
C ASP A 292 37.90 13.73 54.96
N ASP A 293 38.95 14.50 55.28
CA ASP A 293 40.29 14.56 54.71
C ASP A 293 41.11 13.29 54.98
N THR A 294 41.61 12.62 53.95
CA THR A 294 43.01 12.11 53.80
C THR A 294 43.07 11.03 52.73
N GLY A 295 44.08 11.12 51.85
CA GLY A 295 44.25 10.23 50.71
C GLY A 295 44.65 8.78 51.04
N TRP A 296 44.56 7.94 50.01
CA TRP A 296 45.09 6.58 49.83
C TRP A 296 44.17 5.37 50.11
N ALA A 297 44.46 4.30 49.34
CA ALA A 297 43.79 3.01 49.08
C ALA A 297 43.63 2.08 50.32
N VAL A 298 43.02 0.88 50.33
CA VAL A 298 43.24 -0.37 49.53
C VAL A 298 42.19 -1.47 49.95
N PRO A 299 42.23 -2.77 49.49
CA PRO A 299 41.05 -3.58 49.16
C PRO A 299 40.93 -4.92 49.96
N GLY A 300 40.03 -5.83 49.54
CA GLY A 300 40.00 -7.27 49.91
C GLY A 300 38.65 -7.87 49.51
N GLY A 301 38.55 -8.84 48.59
CA GLY A 301 38.96 -10.26 48.72
C GLY A 301 37.80 -11.04 49.36
N ASP A 302 37.21 -12.12 48.85
CA ASP A 302 37.70 -13.30 48.11
C ASP A 302 36.50 -14.00 47.42
N ALA A 303 36.58 -14.43 46.15
CA ALA A 303 37.07 -15.72 45.63
C ALA A 303 36.02 -16.86 45.58
N ALA A 304 35.63 -17.28 44.36
CA ALA A 304 35.82 -18.66 43.84
C ALA A 304 35.13 -18.84 42.46
N ALA A 305 35.90 -19.27 41.47
CA ALA A 305 35.51 -19.67 40.10
C ALA A 305 35.30 -21.22 40.03
N PRO A 306 34.96 -21.91 38.91
CA PRO A 306 35.33 -21.59 37.52
C PRO A 306 34.32 -21.88 36.37
N VAL A 307 34.77 -21.42 35.20
CA VAL A 307 34.21 -21.36 33.83
C VAL A 307 34.18 -22.72 33.13
N THR A 308 33.31 -22.95 32.13
CA THR A 308 33.69 -23.70 30.91
C THR A 308 32.85 -23.30 29.67
N ASP A 309 33.56 -22.70 28.71
CA ASP A 309 33.38 -22.77 27.26
C ASP A 309 32.29 -21.97 26.51
N TRP A 310 32.77 -21.10 25.60
CA TRP A 310 32.05 -20.54 24.44
C TRP A 310 33.06 -20.46 23.29
N PRO A 311 32.93 -21.23 22.19
CA PRO A 311 33.86 -21.13 21.09
C PRO A 311 33.42 -20.03 20.11
N THR A 312 34.28 -19.03 19.93
CA THR A 312 34.32 -18.19 18.72
C THR A 312 35.67 -18.44 18.04
N THR A 313 35.67 -19.05 16.86
CA THR A 313 36.90 -19.25 16.08
C THR A 313 37.18 -18.01 15.23
N LYS A 314 38.38 -17.45 15.37
CA LYS A 314 38.97 -16.43 14.49
C LYS A 314 39.75 -17.07 13.35
N VAL A 315 39.81 -16.31 12.25
CA VAL A 315 40.59 -16.48 11.02
C VAL A 315 42.10 -16.65 11.30
N PRO A 316 42.83 -17.56 10.61
CA PRO A 316 44.29 -17.62 10.65
C PRO A 316 44.94 -16.86 9.49
N GLY A 317 45.91 -16.01 9.82
CA GLY A 317 46.96 -15.54 8.92
C GLY A 317 48.28 -16.25 9.22
N GLU A 318 49.08 -16.40 8.16
CA GLU A 318 50.55 -16.48 8.08
C GLU A 318 51.37 -16.98 9.28
N ALA A 319 52.13 -18.07 9.05
CA ALA A 319 53.53 -18.14 9.43
C ALA A 319 54.30 -19.07 8.49
N VAL A 320 55.48 -18.58 8.11
CA VAL A 320 56.45 -19.11 7.16
C VAL A 320 57.36 -20.13 7.84
N GLU A 321 57.67 -21.24 7.18
CA GLU A 321 58.99 -21.88 7.28
C GLU A 321 59.27 -22.73 6.03
N GLY A 322 60.40 -22.45 5.40
CA GLY A 322 60.73 -22.93 4.06
C GLY A 322 61.50 -24.26 4.02
N LYS A 323 61.48 -24.87 2.84
CA LYS A 323 62.56 -25.67 2.25
C LYS A 323 62.37 -25.72 0.74
N ALA A 324 63.37 -25.26 0.01
CA ALA A 324 63.46 -25.38 -1.45
C ALA A 324 63.97 -26.78 -1.85
N ASN A 325 63.44 -27.38 -2.92
CA ASN A 325 64.17 -27.63 -4.18
C ASN A 325 63.26 -28.18 -5.30
N ALA A 326 63.72 -27.97 -6.54
CA ALA A 326 63.11 -28.08 -7.86
C ALA A 326 62.47 -29.42 -8.30
N ALA A 327 61.43 -29.33 -9.15
CA ALA A 327 61.38 -29.96 -10.49
C ALA A 327 60.02 -29.74 -11.19
N THR A 328 60.06 -29.03 -12.33
CA THR A 328 59.23 -29.14 -13.55
C THR A 328 57.73 -29.46 -13.47
N GLY A 329 56.92 -28.64 -14.17
CA GLY A 329 55.67 -29.11 -14.79
C GLY A 329 54.63 -28.01 -14.93
N GLU A 330 54.48 -27.50 -16.16
CA GLU A 330 53.39 -26.62 -16.58
C GLU A 330 52.02 -27.15 -16.16
N VAL A 331 51.08 -26.24 -15.84
CA VAL A 331 49.67 -26.59 -15.68
C VAL A 331 48.85 -25.74 -16.63
N GLU A 332 48.26 -26.50 -17.56
CA GLU A 332 47.30 -26.20 -18.61
C GLU A 332 45.98 -25.67 -18.03
N TYR A 333 45.38 -24.68 -18.68
CA TYR A 333 44.05 -24.15 -18.33
C TYR A 333 42.98 -24.91 -19.10
N ASP A 334 42.06 -25.57 -18.39
CA ASP A 334 40.82 -26.12 -18.96
C ASP A 334 39.66 -25.19 -18.61
N GLU A 335 39.21 -24.43 -19.62
CA GLU A 335 37.96 -23.67 -19.61
C GLU A 335 36.85 -24.52 -20.23
N SER A 336 36.25 -25.44 -19.46
CA SER A 336 34.97 -26.03 -19.85
C SER A 336 34.22 -26.64 -18.67
N GLU A 337 33.34 -25.87 -18.01
CA GLU A 337 32.07 -26.34 -17.42
C GLU A 337 31.30 -25.19 -16.78
N ILE A 338 30.56 -24.42 -17.58
CA ILE A 338 29.28 -23.81 -17.17
C ILE A 338 28.34 -23.84 -18.40
N ILE A 339 27.52 -24.88 -18.48
CA ILE A 339 26.14 -24.82 -19.00
C ILE A 339 25.25 -25.45 -17.94
#